data_AF-A0A9X3PSQ2-F1
#
_entry.id   AF-A0A9X3PSQ2-F1
#
_cell.length_a   1.000
_cell.length_b   1.000
_cell.length_c   1.000
_cell.angle_alpha   90.00
_cell.angle_beta   90.00
_cell.angle_gamma   90.00
#
_symmetry.space_group_name_H-M   'P 1'
#
loop_
_entity.id
_entity.type
_entity.pdbx_description
1 polymer ?
#
loop_
_entity_poly.entity_id
_entity_poly.type
_entity_poly.pdbx_seq_one_letter_code
_entity_poly.pdbx_strand_id
1 'polypeptide(L)'
;MKDRWFIKIRMLLLVAAAGTALVFSGSASVLTYAQDEDEDAGEAEEVPEGFKAADFPAMPSAQDIEAGKRVYFTKCVWCHGVEGAGDGPAADRLWPRPRNFNQGTFKIRHTASGELPLPDADLFQTVTHGLPGSAMPPWDGILTEEQRRQAIAFVTTELVQDREFDDKEFETYTVLQLDDLEPIPPTEESLKRGAELFVENKCFECHGVKGRGDGNAFNLKDDWGFPIQPADQTKCWNFRGSRRDPYDVKNIFRTFSTGVNGTPMPSFADNTTIEERWHLSNFVQSLCERGPDGEPLPIDPLTDKPKVKFVVLSGPIEGEIPGDPNHELWQNRERRLVALGGQITHKPRNFVNRIDDVWVRSLYNDKEIAYMFQWNDRSQSIATEEQEWDPTEVNLEDYGLVSEQRPTTGEPGSIAAAQNKYRVFNDALAIQFPVKWQEIPPPEKPRFFWGNEKYPVDIVKWEADGSLRAFTGLGWDQDFEDRDIFAMDLTLLNAGWEDGRWTLLFKRPLKADYEEDTYFEIGKYIPTVFFVWDGHNGDVGRKLAVSAFYYTVLIPPIPVQTYIYPTAIAFGIVFLEGWVLTRRANKRKGKT
;
A
#
# COMPACT_ATOMS: atom_id res chain seq x y z
N MET A 1 19.68 -2.45 -20.15
CA MET A 1 20.29 -1.78 -21.32
C MET A 1 19.57 -0.48 -21.77
N LYS A 2 18.64 0.07 -20.96
CA LYS A 2 18.14 1.49 -20.92
C LYS A 2 18.53 2.08 -19.54
N ASP A 3 19.81 1.99 -19.23
CA ASP A 3 20.31 1.53 -17.94
C ASP A 3 20.04 2.43 -16.72
N ARG A 4 19.35 1.86 -15.73
CA ARG A 4 18.84 2.45 -14.47
C ARG A 4 17.74 3.51 -14.63
N TRP A 5 16.54 3.22 -15.17
CA TRP A 5 15.36 4.12 -15.00
C TRP A 5 15.58 5.57 -15.50
N PHE A 6 16.69 5.84 -16.23
CA PHE A 6 17.41 7.11 -16.30
C PHE A 6 17.24 7.99 -15.04
N ILE A 7 18.06 7.92 -13.99
CA ILE A 7 18.45 9.13 -13.21
C ILE A 7 17.26 10.08 -12.82
N LYS A 8 16.15 9.58 -12.26
CA LYS A 8 14.90 10.37 -12.01
C LYS A 8 14.26 11.02 -13.28
N ILE A 9 14.92 10.98 -14.47
CA ILE A 9 15.03 11.84 -15.68
C ILE A 9 15.04 13.33 -15.38
N ARG A 10 14.16 13.69 -14.47
CA ARG A 10 13.94 14.91 -13.75
C ARG A 10 14.10 14.58 -12.28
N MET A 11 15.22 14.94 -11.66
CA MET A 11 15.23 15.14 -10.21
C MET A 11 14.40 16.39 -9.88
N LEU A 12 13.08 16.37 -10.14
CA LEU A 12 12.27 17.56 -10.46
C LEU A 12 12.74 18.32 -11.73
N LEU A 13 13.82 17.89 -12.41
CA LEU A 13 14.74 18.77 -13.15
C LEU A 13 15.08 20.02 -12.29
N LEU A 14 15.72 19.76 -11.15
CA LEU A 14 16.73 20.64 -10.56
C LEU A 14 16.27 22.08 -10.30
N VAL A 15 15.49 22.30 -9.23
CA VAL A 15 15.40 23.64 -8.64
C VAL A 15 14.61 24.66 -9.46
N ALA A 16 14.23 24.41 -10.73
CA ALA A 16 13.60 25.36 -11.66
C ALA A 16 13.16 26.69 -11.02
N ALA A 17 13.99 27.70 -10.90
CA ALA A 17 15.42 27.80 -10.68
C ALA A 17 15.58 29.23 -10.13
N ALA A 18 14.89 29.52 -9.02
CA ALA A 18 14.90 30.77 -8.25
C ALA A 18 13.85 30.61 -7.13
N GLY A 19 14.13 30.77 -5.84
CA GLY A 19 15.10 31.72 -5.32
C GLY A 19 14.76 33.16 -5.71
N THR A 20 13.51 33.49 -6.02
CA THR A 20 13.08 34.89 -6.16
C THR A 20 12.38 35.31 -4.88
N ALA A 21 13.20 35.84 -3.97
CA ALA A 21 12.74 36.78 -2.97
C ALA A 21 11.94 37.89 -3.66
N LEU A 22 10.65 37.96 -3.36
CA LEU A 22 9.83 39.15 -3.57
C LEU A 22 8.90 39.27 -2.38
N VAL A 23 9.39 40.02 -1.40
CA VAL A 23 8.57 40.72 -0.42
C VAL A 23 7.61 41.59 -1.22
N PHE A 24 6.32 41.29 -1.19
CA PHE A 24 5.30 42.27 -1.45
C PHE A 24 4.32 42.30 -0.30
N SER A 25 4.29 43.49 0.31
CA SER A 25 3.40 43.95 1.36
C SER A 25 1.95 43.62 1.04
N GLY A 26 1.26 43.04 2.03
CA GLY A 26 -0.19 42.95 2.01
C GLY A 26 -0.83 44.33 2.02
N SER A 27 -1.84 44.49 1.17
CA SER A 27 -2.99 45.35 1.45
C SER A 27 -4.22 44.55 1.09
N ALA A 28 -5.02 44.25 2.11
CA ALA A 28 -6.36 43.71 1.98
C ALA A 28 -7.24 44.68 1.18
N SER A 29 -8.10 44.15 0.33
CA SER A 29 -9.26 44.86 -0.19
C SER A 29 -10.41 43.87 -0.24
N VAL A 30 -11.24 43.97 0.79
CA VAL A 30 -12.56 43.36 0.88
C VAL A 30 -13.42 44.03 -0.18
N LEU A 31 -13.85 43.29 -1.19
CA LEU A 31 -14.93 43.70 -2.09
C LEU A 31 -16.15 42.85 -1.76
N THR A 32 -17.04 43.47 -1.00
CA THR A 32 -18.45 43.10 -0.83
C THR A 32 -19.12 43.05 -2.21
N TYR A 33 -19.66 41.89 -2.59
CA TYR A 33 -20.66 41.80 -3.64
C TYR A 33 -22.04 41.84 -2.98
N ALA A 34 -22.75 42.95 -3.19
CA ALA A 34 -24.18 43.06 -2.94
C ALA A 34 -24.93 42.65 -4.20
N GLN A 35 -26.12 42.09 -3.98
CA GLN A 35 -27.07 41.56 -4.94
C GLN A 35 -27.40 42.55 -6.07
N ASP A 36 -27.55 42.03 -7.28
CA ASP A 36 -28.59 42.46 -8.21
C ASP A 36 -29.23 41.21 -8.81
N GLU A 37 -30.53 41.06 -8.58
CA GLU A 37 -31.41 40.08 -9.19
C GLU A 37 -31.71 40.54 -10.62
N ASP A 38 -31.36 39.73 -11.61
CA ASP A 38 -32.04 39.72 -12.91
C ASP A 38 -31.99 38.29 -13.48
N GLU A 39 -33.17 37.70 -13.60
CA GLU A 39 -33.44 36.46 -14.31
C GLU A 39 -33.21 36.69 -15.82
N ASP A 40 -32.20 36.05 -16.40
CA ASP A 40 -32.20 35.76 -17.84
C ASP A 40 -31.55 34.39 -18.12
N ALA A 41 -32.27 33.64 -18.97
CA ALA A 41 -32.08 32.29 -19.48
C ALA A 41 -30.73 31.58 -19.25
N GLY A 42 -30.80 30.40 -18.62
CA GLY A 42 -29.68 29.49 -18.41
C GLY A 42 -28.92 29.13 -19.69
N GLU A 43 -27.62 29.39 -19.68
CA GLU A 43 -26.67 28.67 -20.52
C GLU A 43 -26.77 27.19 -20.13
N ALA A 44 -27.12 26.32 -21.08
CA ALA A 44 -27.02 24.89 -20.88
C ALA A 44 -25.56 24.58 -20.54
N GLU A 45 -25.30 24.08 -19.34
CA GLU A 45 -23.97 23.60 -18.93
C GLU A 45 -23.45 22.66 -20.03
N GLU A 46 -22.37 23.07 -20.70
CA GLU A 46 -21.84 22.32 -21.83
C GLU A 46 -21.31 20.98 -21.30
N VAL A 47 -21.90 19.88 -21.77
CA VAL A 47 -21.55 18.52 -21.33
C VAL A 47 -20.04 18.30 -21.51
N PRO A 48 -19.28 17.93 -20.46
CA PRO A 48 -17.83 17.81 -20.56
C PRO A 48 -17.37 16.82 -21.64
N GLU A 49 -16.19 17.07 -22.22
CA GLU A 49 -15.66 16.26 -23.31
C GLU A 49 -15.57 14.77 -22.92
N GLY A 50 -16.18 13.90 -23.74
CA GLY A 50 -16.22 12.44 -23.52
C GLY A 50 -17.45 11.96 -22.74
N PHE A 51 -18.31 12.86 -22.28
CA PHE A 51 -19.57 12.54 -21.65
C PHE A 51 -20.76 12.65 -22.62
N LYS A 52 -21.84 11.92 -22.34
CA LYS A 52 -23.12 12.04 -23.03
C LYS A 52 -24.25 12.03 -22.00
N ALA A 53 -25.27 12.84 -22.23
CA ALA A 53 -26.52 12.74 -21.47
C ALA A 53 -27.10 11.31 -21.64
N ALA A 54 -27.62 10.76 -20.55
CA ALA A 54 -28.21 9.44 -20.48
C ALA A 54 -29.62 9.52 -19.89
N ASP A 55 -30.41 8.50 -20.16
CA ASP A 55 -31.72 8.34 -19.55
C ASP A 55 -31.58 7.95 -18.07
N PHE A 56 -32.61 8.30 -17.29
CA PHE A 56 -32.73 7.90 -15.90
C PHE A 56 -32.77 6.37 -15.75
N PRO A 57 -32.18 5.83 -14.67
CA PRO A 57 -32.23 4.39 -14.43
C PRO A 57 -33.68 3.93 -14.22
N ALA A 58 -33.95 2.67 -14.61
CA ALA A 58 -35.26 2.07 -14.40
C ALA A 58 -35.52 1.86 -12.90
N MET A 59 -36.73 2.21 -12.45
CA MET A 59 -37.11 2.02 -11.05
C MET A 59 -37.30 0.53 -10.74
N PRO A 60 -36.76 0.05 -9.61
CA PRO A 60 -36.89 -1.34 -9.21
C PRO A 60 -38.33 -1.70 -8.81
N SER A 61 -38.70 -2.97 -8.95
CA SER A 61 -40.03 -3.43 -8.52
C SER A 61 -40.13 -3.51 -6.99
N ALA A 62 -41.35 -3.34 -6.45
CA ALA A 62 -41.59 -3.51 -5.01
C ALA A 62 -41.18 -4.90 -4.49
N GLN A 63 -41.26 -5.93 -5.34
CA GLN A 63 -40.81 -7.28 -5.00
C GLN A 63 -39.28 -7.33 -4.84
N ASP A 64 -38.54 -6.65 -5.71
CA ASP A 64 -37.07 -6.62 -5.66
C ASP A 64 -36.57 -5.80 -4.47
N ILE A 65 -37.23 -4.70 -4.14
CA ILE A 65 -36.95 -3.89 -2.94
C ILE A 65 -37.11 -4.74 -1.67
N GLU A 66 -38.24 -5.44 -1.52
CA GLU A 66 -38.48 -6.28 -0.33
C GLU A 66 -37.55 -7.50 -0.26
N ALA A 67 -37.20 -8.09 -1.41
CA ALA A 67 -36.17 -9.12 -1.46
C ALA A 67 -34.79 -8.57 -1.07
N GLY A 68 -34.47 -7.37 -1.54
CA GLY A 68 -33.24 -6.64 -1.26
C GLY A 68 -33.06 -6.32 0.21
N LYS A 69 -34.14 -5.90 0.88
CA LYS A 69 -34.18 -5.68 2.33
C LYS A 69 -33.66 -6.90 3.09
N ARG A 70 -34.13 -8.10 2.74
CA ARG A 70 -33.67 -9.35 3.39
C ARG A 70 -32.18 -9.59 3.18
N VAL A 71 -31.66 -9.32 1.98
CA VAL A 71 -30.22 -9.43 1.69
C VAL A 71 -29.42 -8.44 2.52
N TYR A 72 -29.84 -7.16 2.52
CA TYR A 72 -29.19 -6.08 3.25
C TYR A 72 -29.08 -6.36 4.75
N PHE A 73 -30.20 -6.71 5.40
CA PHE A 73 -30.22 -7.01 6.83
C PHE A 73 -29.48 -8.30 7.21
N THR A 74 -29.19 -9.17 6.24
CA THR A 74 -28.39 -10.38 6.48
C THR A 74 -26.89 -10.11 6.30
N LYS A 75 -26.52 -9.24 5.35
CA LYS A 75 -25.13 -9.14 4.85
C LYS A 75 -24.48 -7.77 5.00
N CYS A 76 -25.23 -6.68 4.85
CA CYS A 76 -24.71 -5.33 4.71
C CYS A 76 -24.84 -4.50 6.00
N VAL A 77 -25.91 -4.73 6.78
CA VAL A 77 -26.30 -3.95 7.98
C VAL A 77 -25.19 -3.86 9.04
N TRP A 78 -24.35 -4.90 9.17
CA TRP A 78 -23.29 -4.95 10.18
C TRP A 78 -22.23 -3.86 10.01
N CYS A 79 -22.04 -3.40 8.76
CA CYS A 79 -21.13 -2.31 8.42
C CYS A 79 -21.90 -1.02 8.12
N HIS A 80 -22.96 -1.10 7.30
CA HIS A 80 -23.64 0.08 6.79
C HIS A 80 -24.75 0.64 7.72
N GLY A 81 -25.10 -0.06 8.79
CA GLY A 81 -26.11 0.40 9.75
C GLY A 81 -27.53 0.01 9.37
N VAL A 82 -28.47 0.17 10.30
CA VAL A 82 -29.90 -0.14 10.08
C VAL A 82 -30.53 0.84 9.10
N GLU A 83 -30.14 2.12 9.20
CA GLU A 83 -30.66 3.22 8.38
C GLU A 83 -29.74 3.56 7.21
N GLY A 84 -28.70 2.76 6.95
CA GLY A 84 -27.74 3.03 5.88
C GLY A 84 -26.73 4.15 6.17
N ALA A 85 -26.69 4.69 7.39
CA ALA A 85 -25.85 5.82 7.78
C ALA A 85 -24.34 5.50 7.91
N GLY A 86 -23.92 4.29 7.57
CA GLY A 86 -22.51 3.86 7.65
C GLY A 86 -22.05 3.61 9.09
N ASP A 87 -22.98 3.40 10.02
CA ASP A 87 -22.81 3.36 11.47
C ASP A 87 -23.11 1.98 12.09
N GLY A 88 -22.99 0.92 11.29
CA GLY A 88 -23.17 -0.44 11.78
C GLY A 88 -22.17 -0.80 12.91
N PRO A 89 -22.43 -1.86 13.69
CA PRO A 89 -21.58 -2.26 14.83
C PRO A 89 -20.08 -2.48 14.52
N ALA A 90 -19.74 -2.73 13.25
CA ALA A 90 -18.36 -2.87 12.80
C ALA A 90 -17.70 -1.53 12.41
N ALA A 91 -18.48 -0.49 12.10
CA ALA A 91 -18.02 0.70 11.37
C ALA A 91 -16.86 1.45 12.04
N ASP A 92 -16.82 1.47 13.37
CA ASP A 92 -15.76 2.13 14.14
C ASP A 92 -14.39 1.45 14.03
N ARG A 93 -14.35 0.19 13.60
CA ARG A 93 -13.12 -0.59 13.46
C ARG A 93 -12.66 -0.69 12.01
N LEU A 94 -13.33 -0.01 11.08
CA LEU A 94 -13.07 -0.11 9.66
C LEU A 94 -12.50 1.21 9.14
N TRP A 95 -11.39 1.10 8.42
CA TRP A 95 -10.78 2.21 7.72
C TRP A 95 -10.51 1.84 6.26
N PRO A 96 -11.04 2.61 5.29
CA PRO A 96 -11.99 3.71 5.44
C PRO A 96 -13.33 3.27 6.05
N ARG A 97 -14.11 4.22 6.57
CA ARG A 97 -15.44 3.94 7.11
C ARG A 97 -16.42 3.43 6.03
N PRO A 98 -17.41 2.60 6.42
CA PRO A 98 -18.52 2.22 5.55
C PRO A 98 -19.24 3.46 5.00
N ARG A 99 -19.73 3.34 3.76
CA ARG A 99 -20.49 4.43 3.10
C ARG A 99 -21.78 4.70 3.86
N ASN A 100 -22.01 5.98 4.17
CA ASN A 100 -23.32 6.53 4.49
C ASN A 100 -24.09 6.72 3.17
N PHE A 101 -25.24 6.07 3.04
CA PHE A 101 -26.08 6.11 1.83
C PHE A 101 -27.07 7.27 1.81
N ASN A 102 -27.44 7.82 2.96
CA ASN A 102 -28.53 8.79 3.10
C ASN A 102 -28.38 9.99 2.15
N GLN A 103 -27.15 10.49 1.97
CA GLN A 103 -26.84 11.65 1.11
C GLN A 103 -26.78 11.34 -0.40
N GLY A 104 -26.87 10.08 -0.81
CA GLY A 104 -26.69 9.69 -2.22
C GLY A 104 -25.29 9.98 -2.77
N THR A 105 -24.28 10.14 -1.91
CA THR A 105 -22.91 10.50 -2.33
C THR A 105 -22.04 9.25 -2.55
N PHE A 106 -21.86 8.83 -3.81
CA PHE A 106 -21.08 7.64 -4.15
C PHE A 106 -19.72 7.96 -4.79
N LYS A 107 -18.68 7.22 -4.38
CA LYS A 107 -17.28 7.51 -4.77
C LYS A 107 -16.91 7.00 -6.16
N ILE A 108 -17.36 5.81 -6.54
CA ILE A 108 -16.97 5.12 -7.77
C ILE A 108 -18.14 5.18 -8.74
N ARG A 109 -17.96 5.90 -9.85
CA ARG A 109 -19.03 6.25 -10.79
C ARG A 109 -18.49 6.36 -12.21
N HIS A 110 -19.40 6.29 -13.18
CA HIS A 110 -19.18 6.76 -14.56
C HIS A 110 -19.97 8.03 -14.89
N THR A 111 -20.71 8.58 -13.94
CA THR A 111 -21.44 9.85 -14.07
C THR A 111 -20.56 11.07 -13.74
N ALA A 112 -20.97 12.26 -14.20
CA ALA A 112 -20.24 13.50 -13.95
C ALA A 112 -20.13 13.81 -12.45
N SER A 113 -19.17 14.65 -12.05
CA SER A 113 -18.98 14.99 -10.63
C SER A 113 -20.27 15.55 -10.02
N GLY A 114 -20.61 15.12 -8.80
CA GLY A 114 -21.86 15.51 -8.12
C GLY A 114 -23.09 14.65 -8.46
N GLU A 115 -23.16 14.03 -9.64
CA GLU A 115 -24.30 13.19 -10.05
C GLU A 115 -24.35 11.81 -9.34
N LEU A 116 -25.55 11.22 -9.28
CA LEU A 116 -25.80 9.88 -8.75
C LEU A 116 -25.09 8.78 -9.57
N PRO A 117 -24.72 7.63 -8.98
CA PRO A 117 -24.14 6.49 -9.69
C PRO A 117 -25.17 5.79 -10.59
N LEU A 118 -24.70 5.04 -11.59
CA LEU A 118 -25.56 4.11 -12.33
C LEU A 118 -25.79 2.81 -11.51
N PRO A 119 -27.03 2.42 -11.17
CA PRO A 119 -27.28 1.21 -10.38
C PRO A 119 -26.77 -0.08 -11.02
N ASP A 120 -27.04 -0.27 -12.32
CA ASP A 120 -26.73 -1.51 -13.05
C ASP A 120 -25.27 -1.62 -13.51
N ALA A 121 -24.50 -0.53 -13.42
CA ALA A 121 -23.08 -0.49 -13.77
C ALA A 121 -22.23 -0.19 -12.53
N ASP A 122 -22.32 1.01 -11.97
CA ASP A 122 -21.42 1.46 -10.89
C ASP A 122 -21.66 0.71 -9.58
N LEU A 123 -22.91 0.69 -9.11
CA LEU A 123 -23.26 0.03 -7.86
C LEU A 123 -23.18 -1.49 -8.00
N PHE A 124 -23.64 -2.02 -9.13
CA PHE A 124 -23.55 -3.44 -9.41
C PHE A 124 -22.11 -3.93 -9.41
N GLN A 125 -21.17 -3.24 -10.08
CA GLN A 125 -19.75 -3.62 -10.04
C GLN A 125 -19.15 -3.44 -8.64
N THR A 126 -19.50 -2.37 -7.93
CA THR A 126 -19.04 -2.12 -6.56
C THR A 126 -19.44 -3.23 -5.59
N VAL A 127 -20.70 -3.68 -5.62
CA VAL A 127 -21.18 -4.78 -4.77
C VAL A 127 -20.60 -6.12 -5.24
N THR A 128 -20.53 -6.33 -6.54
CA THR A 128 -20.03 -7.56 -7.16
C THR A 128 -18.59 -7.81 -6.78
N HIS A 129 -17.72 -6.83 -6.98
CA HIS A 129 -16.28 -6.99 -6.81
C HIS A 129 -15.76 -6.48 -5.47
N GLY A 130 -16.54 -5.67 -4.74
CA GLY A 130 -16.07 -5.02 -3.53
C GLY A 130 -15.18 -3.80 -3.83
N LEU A 131 -14.57 -3.24 -2.79
CA LEU A 131 -13.71 -2.07 -2.91
C LEU A 131 -12.30 -2.39 -2.37
N PRO A 132 -11.28 -2.50 -3.25
CA PRO A 132 -9.90 -2.66 -2.82
C PRO A 132 -9.44 -1.52 -1.90
N GLY A 133 -8.47 -1.81 -1.02
CA GLY A 133 -8.04 -0.86 0.00
C GLY A 133 -9.12 -0.52 1.04
N SER A 134 -10.16 -1.35 1.17
CA SER A 134 -11.21 -1.22 2.19
C SER A 134 -11.67 -2.58 2.71
N ALA A 135 -12.54 -2.56 3.72
CA ALA A 135 -13.14 -3.76 4.27
C ALA A 135 -14.39 -4.25 3.51
N MET A 136 -14.79 -3.60 2.40
CA MET A 136 -15.94 -4.04 1.59
C MET A 136 -15.53 -5.22 0.68
N PRO A 137 -15.93 -6.47 1.01
CA PRO A 137 -15.51 -7.63 0.25
C PRO A 137 -16.25 -7.74 -1.08
N PRO A 138 -15.77 -8.59 -2.01
CA PRO A 138 -16.60 -9.04 -3.13
C PRO A 138 -17.80 -9.84 -2.61
N TRP A 139 -18.96 -9.65 -3.23
CA TRP A 139 -20.16 -10.45 -2.97
C TRP A 139 -20.44 -11.46 -4.07
N ASP A 140 -19.70 -11.43 -5.16
CA ASP A 140 -19.76 -12.50 -6.15
C ASP A 140 -19.24 -13.82 -5.57
N GLY A 141 -19.93 -14.92 -5.90
CA GLY A 141 -19.68 -16.23 -5.28
C GLY A 141 -20.34 -16.46 -3.91
N ILE A 142 -20.82 -15.40 -3.25
CA ILE A 142 -21.62 -15.49 -2.01
C ILE A 142 -23.10 -15.23 -2.29
N LEU A 143 -23.39 -14.20 -3.08
CA LEU A 143 -24.73 -13.81 -3.51
C LEU A 143 -24.91 -14.08 -5.00
N THR A 144 -26.13 -14.42 -5.41
CA THR A 144 -26.48 -14.47 -6.83
C THR A 144 -26.43 -13.07 -7.45
N GLU A 145 -26.37 -12.98 -8.78
CA GLU A 145 -26.56 -11.70 -9.47
C GLU A 145 -27.87 -11.01 -9.08
N GLU A 146 -28.96 -11.77 -9.09
CA GLU A 146 -30.28 -11.29 -8.69
C GLU A 146 -30.29 -10.70 -7.27
N GLN A 147 -29.72 -11.41 -6.29
CA GLN A 147 -29.65 -10.93 -4.91
C GLN A 147 -28.83 -9.65 -4.77
N ARG A 148 -27.79 -9.46 -5.59
CA ARG A 148 -26.98 -8.23 -5.59
C ARG A 148 -27.78 -7.06 -6.17
N ARG A 149 -28.50 -7.26 -7.28
CA ARG A 149 -29.39 -6.25 -7.86
C ARG A 149 -30.51 -5.86 -6.90
N GLN A 150 -31.12 -6.84 -6.23
CA GLN A 150 -32.13 -6.61 -5.20
C GLN A 150 -31.56 -5.80 -4.03
N ALA A 151 -30.38 -6.14 -3.53
CA ALA A 151 -29.74 -5.35 -2.46
C ALA A 151 -29.49 -3.90 -2.88
N ILE A 152 -29.08 -3.67 -4.14
CA ILE A 152 -28.91 -2.33 -4.71
C ILE A 152 -30.24 -1.60 -4.77
N ALA A 153 -31.30 -2.25 -5.28
CA ALA A 153 -32.65 -1.69 -5.32
C ALA A 153 -33.12 -1.21 -3.95
N PHE A 154 -32.93 -2.02 -2.91
CA PHE A 154 -33.26 -1.61 -1.54
C PHE A 154 -32.43 -0.41 -1.08
N VAL A 155 -31.12 -0.41 -1.33
CA VAL A 155 -30.24 0.72 -0.94
C VAL A 155 -30.67 2.01 -1.64
N THR A 156 -30.84 1.98 -2.97
CA THR A 156 -31.11 3.18 -3.77
C THR A 156 -32.50 3.76 -3.54
N THR A 157 -33.47 2.94 -3.12
CA THR A 157 -34.86 3.39 -2.94
C THR A 157 -35.24 3.65 -1.48
N GLU A 158 -34.68 2.90 -0.52
CA GLU A 158 -35.12 2.97 0.89
C GLU A 158 -34.07 3.56 1.85
N LEU A 159 -32.78 3.58 1.47
CA LEU A 159 -31.69 4.05 2.34
C LEU A 159 -31.03 5.34 1.87
N VAL A 160 -31.16 5.69 0.59
CA VAL A 160 -30.84 7.04 0.11
C VAL A 160 -32.05 7.93 0.45
N GLN A 161 -31.82 9.02 1.17
CA GLN A 161 -32.87 9.84 1.77
C GLN A 161 -32.91 11.27 1.21
N ASP A 162 -31.73 11.84 0.94
CA ASP A 162 -31.60 13.24 0.54
C ASP A 162 -31.75 13.44 -0.98
N ARG A 163 -31.79 12.35 -1.75
CA ARG A 163 -31.85 12.34 -3.23
C ARG A 163 -32.68 11.16 -3.71
N GLU A 164 -33.40 11.33 -4.82
CA GLU A 164 -34.17 10.26 -5.45
C GLU A 164 -33.59 9.96 -6.84
N PHE A 165 -33.41 8.67 -7.16
CA PHE A 165 -32.74 8.25 -8.41
C PHE A 165 -33.56 8.57 -9.67
N ASP A 166 -34.87 8.79 -9.54
CA ASP A 166 -35.81 9.10 -10.61
C ASP A 166 -36.35 10.54 -10.56
N ASP A 167 -35.73 11.42 -9.77
CA ASP A 167 -36.09 12.83 -9.71
C ASP A 167 -35.65 13.59 -10.97
N LYS A 168 -36.58 13.71 -11.92
CA LYS A 168 -36.33 14.38 -13.20
C LYS A 168 -36.23 15.89 -13.11
N GLU A 169 -36.55 16.47 -11.96
CA GLU A 169 -36.50 17.92 -11.75
C GLU A 169 -35.11 18.34 -11.26
N PHE A 170 -34.52 17.56 -10.35
CA PHE A 170 -33.27 17.94 -9.67
C PHE A 170 -32.06 17.07 -10.03
N GLU A 171 -32.25 15.91 -10.66
CA GLU A 171 -31.14 15.03 -11.04
C GLU A 171 -30.86 15.04 -12.55
N THR A 172 -29.60 14.81 -12.87
CA THR A 172 -29.12 14.61 -14.24
C THR A 172 -28.20 13.41 -14.30
N TYR A 173 -28.13 12.78 -15.48
CA TYR A 173 -27.23 11.67 -15.74
C TYR A 173 -26.40 11.98 -16.98
N THR A 174 -25.14 12.27 -16.74
CA THR A 174 -24.14 12.60 -17.74
C THR A 174 -23.04 11.56 -17.65
N VAL A 175 -23.02 10.61 -18.59
CA VAL A 175 -22.23 9.37 -18.48
C VAL A 175 -20.97 9.45 -19.35
N LEU A 176 -19.83 9.19 -18.73
CA LEU A 176 -18.54 9.03 -19.38
C LEU A 176 -18.56 7.83 -20.33
N GLN A 177 -18.32 8.08 -21.62
CA GLN A 177 -18.30 7.05 -22.65
C GLN A 177 -16.92 6.36 -22.71
N LEU A 178 -16.46 5.81 -21.59
CA LEU A 178 -15.10 5.32 -21.41
C LEU A 178 -14.67 4.23 -22.41
N ASP A 179 -15.63 3.44 -22.90
CA ASP A 179 -15.36 2.40 -23.90
C ASP A 179 -15.18 2.94 -25.32
N ASP A 180 -15.72 4.13 -25.61
CA ASP A 180 -15.54 4.84 -26.89
C ASP A 180 -14.20 5.59 -26.94
N LEU A 181 -13.53 5.76 -25.79
CA LEU A 181 -12.28 6.52 -25.68
C LEU A 181 -11.07 5.58 -25.81
N GLU A 182 -10.28 5.77 -26.86
CA GLU A 182 -9.04 5.02 -27.06
C GLU A 182 -7.92 5.53 -26.14
N PRO A 183 -7.32 4.67 -25.30
CA PRO A 183 -6.21 5.08 -24.44
C PRO A 183 -4.96 5.45 -25.25
N ILE A 184 -4.32 6.55 -24.89
CA ILE A 184 -3.00 6.91 -25.44
C ILE A 184 -1.95 5.91 -24.90
N PRO A 185 -1.07 5.33 -25.74
CA PRO A 185 -0.01 4.46 -25.27
C PRO A 185 0.96 5.17 -24.30
N PRO A 186 1.48 4.48 -23.27
CA PRO A 186 2.38 5.07 -22.26
C PRO A 186 3.81 5.24 -22.81
N THR A 187 3.96 6.10 -23.82
CA THR A 187 5.26 6.50 -24.38
C THR A 187 6.02 7.41 -23.42
N GLU A 188 7.33 7.55 -23.61
CA GLU A 188 8.16 8.46 -22.81
C GLU A 188 7.62 9.91 -22.85
N GLU A 189 7.13 10.35 -24.01
CA GLU A 189 6.50 11.66 -24.18
C GLU A 189 5.20 11.79 -23.38
N SER A 190 4.32 10.77 -23.45
CA SER A 190 3.09 10.75 -22.66
C SER A 190 3.38 10.79 -21.16
N LEU A 191 4.37 10.04 -20.69
CA LEU A 191 4.74 10.02 -19.27
C LEU A 191 5.32 11.36 -18.83
N LYS A 192 6.12 12.00 -19.68
CA LYS A 192 6.68 13.33 -19.42
C LYS A 192 5.59 14.40 -19.33
N ARG A 193 4.63 14.41 -20.26
CA ARG A 193 3.49 15.36 -20.24
C ARG A 193 2.59 15.10 -19.04
N GLY A 194 2.32 13.83 -18.71
CA GLY A 194 1.56 13.47 -17.52
C GLY A 194 2.23 13.93 -16.22
N ALA A 195 3.56 13.84 -16.13
CA ALA A 195 4.30 14.34 -14.97
C ALA A 195 4.24 15.88 -14.85
N GLU A 196 4.21 16.61 -15.98
CA GLU A 196 4.01 18.07 -15.99
C GLU A 196 2.62 18.43 -15.50
N LEU A 197 1.60 17.78 -16.05
CA LEU A 197 0.20 17.94 -15.63
C LEU A 197 0.00 17.64 -14.15
N PHE A 198 0.68 16.63 -13.60
CA PHE A 198 0.61 16.30 -12.18
C PHE A 198 1.09 17.44 -11.28
N VAL A 199 2.07 18.23 -11.75
CA VAL A 199 2.58 19.42 -11.04
C VAL A 199 1.73 20.65 -11.33
N GLU A 200 1.36 20.89 -12.59
CA GLU A 200 0.50 21.99 -13.04
C GLU A 200 -0.85 21.97 -12.31
N ASN A 201 -1.44 20.78 -12.17
CA ASN A 201 -2.71 20.56 -11.47
C ASN A 201 -2.52 20.32 -9.97
N LYS A 202 -1.31 20.55 -9.43
CA LYS A 202 -0.99 20.47 -7.99
C LYS A 202 -1.34 19.15 -7.30
N CYS A 203 -1.38 18.05 -8.05
CA CYS A 203 -1.72 16.73 -7.51
C CYS A 203 -0.75 16.30 -6.38
N PHE A 204 0.52 16.74 -6.47
CA PHE A 204 1.56 16.47 -5.48
C PHE A 204 1.28 17.09 -4.09
N GLU A 205 0.47 18.15 -3.99
CA GLU A 205 0.15 18.77 -2.70
C GLU A 205 -0.58 17.79 -1.78
N CYS A 206 -1.40 16.90 -2.34
CA CYS A 206 -2.07 15.83 -1.61
C CYS A 206 -1.33 14.50 -1.73
N HIS A 207 -1.01 14.08 -2.95
CA HIS A 207 -0.47 12.74 -3.22
C HIS A 207 1.04 12.61 -2.99
N GLY A 208 1.76 13.70 -2.77
CA GLY A 208 3.22 13.73 -2.68
C GLY A 208 3.89 13.57 -4.04
N VAL A 209 5.18 13.95 -4.12
CA VAL A 209 5.94 13.97 -5.38
C VAL A 209 6.20 12.57 -5.96
N LYS A 210 6.14 11.53 -5.12
CA LYS A 210 6.24 10.12 -5.52
C LYS A 210 4.90 9.39 -5.51
N GLY A 211 3.80 10.09 -5.28
CA GLY A 211 2.47 9.50 -5.24
C GLY A 211 2.21 8.60 -4.02
N ARG A 212 2.99 8.70 -2.93
CA ARG A 212 2.82 7.84 -1.73
C ARG A 212 1.73 8.33 -0.78
N GLY A 213 1.09 9.45 -1.10
CA GLY A 213 0.04 10.07 -0.30
C GLY A 213 0.58 10.82 0.91
N ASP A 214 1.80 11.32 0.84
CA ASP A 214 2.58 11.97 1.91
C ASP A 214 2.59 13.52 1.81
N GLY A 215 1.90 14.13 0.84
CA GLY A 215 1.88 15.59 0.66
C GLY A 215 1.17 16.34 1.79
N ASN A 216 -0.14 16.11 1.93
CA ASN A 216 -0.98 16.72 2.97
C ASN A 216 -1.83 15.66 3.70
N ALA A 217 -1.22 14.49 3.92
CA ALA A 217 -1.88 13.23 4.31
C ALA A 217 -2.86 13.34 5.48
N PHE A 218 -2.60 14.24 6.43
CA PHE A 218 -3.29 14.26 7.73
C PHE A 218 -4.29 15.41 7.90
N ASN A 219 -4.34 16.37 6.96
CA ASN A 219 -5.22 17.54 7.05
C ASN A 219 -6.48 17.45 6.17
N LEU A 220 -6.60 16.40 5.36
CA LEU A 220 -7.75 16.20 4.48
C LEU A 220 -8.90 15.54 5.25
N LYS A 221 -10.12 15.99 4.95
CA LYS A 221 -11.37 15.42 5.47
C LYS A 221 -12.30 15.09 4.33
N ASP A 222 -13.15 14.08 4.54
CA ASP A 222 -14.31 13.88 3.69
C ASP A 222 -15.45 14.83 4.07
N ASP A 223 -16.53 14.83 3.28
CA ASP A 223 -17.67 15.73 3.48
C ASP A 223 -18.42 15.45 4.80
N TRP A 224 -18.20 14.26 5.40
CA TRP A 224 -18.71 13.88 6.72
C TRP A 224 -17.78 14.32 7.86
N GLY A 225 -16.67 15.01 7.55
CA GLY A 225 -15.72 15.53 8.52
C GLY A 225 -14.72 14.50 9.08
N PHE A 226 -14.72 13.27 8.58
CA PHE A 226 -13.74 12.25 8.96
C PHE A 226 -12.43 12.49 8.21
N PRO A 227 -11.27 12.21 8.83
CA PRO A 227 -10.01 12.28 8.11
C PRO A 227 -10.04 11.37 6.86
N ILE A 228 -9.39 11.76 5.78
CA ILE A 228 -9.24 10.90 4.61
C ILE A 228 -7.84 11.03 4.06
N GLN A 229 -7.17 9.88 3.90
CA GLN A 229 -5.82 9.87 3.34
C GLN A 229 -5.87 9.68 1.82
N PRO A 230 -5.04 10.41 1.06
CA PRO A 230 -4.85 10.14 -0.35
C PRO A 230 -4.37 8.70 -0.58
N ALA A 231 -4.86 8.10 -1.66
CA ALA A 231 -4.39 6.78 -2.07
C ALA A 231 -2.88 6.81 -2.35
N ASP A 232 -2.20 5.74 -1.92
CA ASP A 232 -0.82 5.48 -2.29
C ASP A 232 -0.82 4.93 -3.73
N GLN A 233 -0.44 5.80 -4.67
CA GLN A 233 -0.40 5.53 -6.11
C GLN A 233 0.67 4.51 -6.50
N THR A 234 1.62 4.23 -5.61
CA THR A 234 2.57 3.13 -5.82
C THR A 234 1.92 1.76 -5.58
N LYS A 235 0.79 1.71 -4.87
CA LYS A 235 0.03 0.49 -4.57
C LYS A 235 -1.32 0.50 -5.29
N CYS A 236 -1.31 0.48 -6.61
CA CYS A 236 -2.54 0.56 -7.43
C CYS A 236 -3.56 -0.55 -7.20
N TRP A 237 -3.15 -1.69 -6.63
CA TRP A 237 -4.07 -2.72 -6.16
C TRP A 237 -4.99 -2.26 -5.01
N ASN A 238 -4.74 -1.09 -4.43
CA ASN A 238 -5.62 -0.43 -3.46
C ASN A 238 -6.47 0.68 -4.07
N PHE A 239 -6.42 0.91 -5.40
CA PHE A 239 -7.33 1.84 -6.06
C PHE A 239 -8.77 1.32 -5.96
N ARG A 240 -9.66 2.20 -5.52
CA ARG A 240 -11.06 1.83 -5.32
C ARG A 240 -11.72 1.72 -6.69
N GLY A 241 -12.48 0.64 -6.91
CA GLY A 241 -13.16 0.40 -8.18
C GLY A 241 -12.23 -0.04 -9.32
N SER A 242 -11.07 -0.63 -9.01
CA SER A 242 -10.16 -1.30 -9.96
C SER A 242 -9.83 -2.73 -9.52
N ARG A 243 -10.80 -3.38 -8.87
CA ARG A 243 -10.63 -4.76 -8.40
C ARG A 243 -10.50 -5.66 -9.62
N ARG A 244 -9.51 -6.56 -9.64
CA ARG A 244 -9.14 -7.50 -10.72
C ARG A 244 -8.29 -6.92 -11.85
N ASP A 245 -8.28 -5.61 -12.02
CA ASP A 245 -7.55 -4.91 -13.08
C ASP A 245 -6.76 -3.70 -12.55
N PRO A 246 -5.94 -3.86 -11.49
CA PRO A 246 -5.34 -2.71 -10.78
C PRO A 246 -4.30 -1.93 -11.60
N TYR A 247 -3.87 -2.46 -12.73
CA TYR A 247 -2.96 -1.77 -13.66
C TYR A 247 -3.68 -1.18 -14.88
N ASP A 248 -5.00 -1.33 -14.99
CA ASP A 248 -5.74 -0.73 -16.10
C ASP A 248 -5.80 0.80 -15.95
N VAL A 249 -5.25 1.49 -16.95
CA VAL A 249 -5.21 2.95 -17.02
C VAL A 249 -6.61 3.56 -17.13
N LYS A 250 -7.59 2.82 -17.66
CA LYS A 250 -8.98 3.27 -17.76
C LYS A 250 -9.59 3.58 -16.39
N ASN A 251 -9.24 2.83 -15.35
CA ASN A 251 -9.72 3.08 -13.99
C ASN A 251 -9.23 4.42 -13.43
N ILE A 252 -7.98 4.78 -13.76
CA ILE A 252 -7.38 6.06 -13.37
C ILE A 252 -8.01 7.19 -14.16
N PHE A 253 -8.18 7.01 -15.48
CA PHE A 253 -8.83 7.98 -16.35
C PHE A 253 -10.27 8.27 -15.91
N ARG A 254 -11.05 7.23 -15.57
CA ARG A 254 -12.40 7.38 -14.99
C ARG A 254 -12.35 8.28 -13.77
N THR A 255 -11.44 7.97 -12.82
CA THR A 255 -11.31 8.72 -11.57
C THR A 255 -11.01 10.21 -11.80
N PHE A 256 -10.14 10.54 -12.75
CA PHE A 256 -9.87 11.94 -13.09
C PHE A 256 -11.04 12.62 -13.80
N SER A 257 -11.83 11.87 -14.57
CA SER A 257 -12.95 12.42 -15.33
C SER A 257 -14.20 12.60 -14.48
N THR A 258 -14.45 11.73 -13.50
CA THR A 258 -15.68 11.75 -12.68
C THR A 258 -15.48 12.39 -11.31
N GLY A 259 -14.21 12.55 -10.89
CA GLY A 259 -13.87 12.87 -9.50
C GLY A 259 -14.32 11.78 -8.52
N VAL A 260 -14.11 12.06 -7.22
CA VAL A 260 -14.50 11.16 -6.13
C VAL A 260 -15.41 11.91 -5.16
N ASN A 261 -16.72 11.93 -5.43
CA ASN A 261 -17.72 12.62 -4.61
C ASN A 261 -17.58 12.27 -3.12
N GLY A 262 -17.82 13.26 -2.25
CA GLY A 262 -17.63 13.08 -0.81
C GLY A 262 -16.17 13.19 -0.38
N THR A 263 -15.25 13.66 -1.23
CA THR A 263 -13.83 13.78 -0.91
C THR A 263 -13.21 15.03 -1.55
N PRO A 264 -12.04 15.47 -1.08
CA PRO A 264 -11.30 16.58 -1.69
C PRO A 264 -10.72 16.29 -3.09
N MET A 265 -10.97 15.11 -3.68
CA MET A 265 -10.48 14.76 -5.02
C MET A 265 -11.52 15.15 -6.08
N PRO A 266 -11.34 16.30 -6.78
CA PRO A 266 -12.33 16.81 -7.72
C PRO A 266 -12.31 16.03 -9.04
N SER A 267 -13.28 16.34 -9.91
CA SER A 267 -13.13 16.05 -11.32
C SER A 267 -12.18 17.05 -11.99
N PHE A 268 -11.49 16.56 -13.01
CA PHE A 268 -10.66 17.34 -13.92
C PHE A 268 -11.26 17.41 -15.33
N ALA A 269 -12.51 16.96 -15.52
CA ALA A 269 -13.14 16.94 -16.84
C ALA A 269 -13.26 18.34 -17.46
N ASP A 270 -13.55 19.35 -16.64
CA ASP A 270 -13.86 20.71 -17.11
C ASP A 270 -12.61 21.58 -17.32
N ASN A 271 -11.47 21.18 -16.75
CA ASN A 271 -10.23 21.96 -16.79
C ASN A 271 -9.07 21.25 -17.51
N THR A 272 -9.32 20.09 -18.11
CA THR A 272 -8.35 19.35 -18.92
C THR A 272 -9.02 18.78 -20.16
N THR A 273 -8.24 18.51 -21.19
CA THR A 273 -8.68 17.77 -22.38
C THR A 273 -8.66 16.25 -22.14
N ILE A 274 -9.33 15.46 -22.98
CA ILE A 274 -9.24 13.99 -22.95
C ILE A 274 -7.77 13.51 -23.09
N GLU A 275 -7.00 14.12 -24.00
CA GLU A 275 -5.60 13.77 -24.22
C GLU A 275 -4.75 14.00 -22.96
N GLU A 276 -4.92 15.13 -22.30
CA GLU A 276 -4.23 15.44 -21.04
C GLU A 276 -4.57 14.46 -19.94
N ARG A 277 -5.85 14.08 -19.80
CA ARG A 277 -6.25 13.05 -18.81
C ARG A 277 -5.62 11.69 -19.10
N TRP A 278 -5.45 11.31 -20.37
CA TRP A 278 -4.71 10.08 -20.72
C TRP A 278 -3.23 10.16 -20.36
N HIS A 279 -2.57 11.28 -20.66
CA HIS A 279 -1.18 11.49 -20.26
C HIS A 279 -0.99 11.42 -18.75
N LEU A 280 -1.86 12.10 -17.99
CA LEU A 280 -1.86 12.08 -16.53
C LEU A 280 -2.11 10.66 -15.99
N SER A 281 -3.06 9.93 -16.59
CA SER A 281 -3.37 8.54 -16.22
C SER A 281 -2.20 7.61 -16.46
N ASN A 282 -1.52 7.74 -17.60
CA ASN A 282 -0.29 6.99 -17.90
C ASN A 282 0.81 7.29 -16.88
N PHE A 283 0.98 8.56 -16.50
CA PHE A 283 1.96 8.93 -15.48
C PHE A 283 1.64 8.29 -14.12
N VAL A 284 0.39 8.39 -13.63
CA VAL A 284 0.01 7.76 -12.35
C VAL A 284 0.12 6.23 -12.41
N GLN A 285 -0.26 5.61 -13.53
CA GLN A 285 -0.06 4.17 -13.74
C GLN A 285 1.43 3.76 -13.75
N SER A 286 2.33 4.67 -14.16
CA SER A 286 3.77 4.43 -14.13
C SER A 286 4.37 4.44 -12.73
N LEU A 287 3.70 5.06 -11.75
CA LEU A 287 4.12 5.08 -10.34
C LEU A 287 3.86 3.74 -9.64
N CYS A 288 2.98 2.92 -10.21
CA CYS A 288 2.59 1.63 -9.66
C CYS A 288 3.80 0.70 -9.53
N GLU A 289 3.92 0.02 -8.39
CA GLU A 289 5.02 -0.88 -8.09
C GLU A 289 5.02 -2.07 -9.07
N ARG A 290 6.22 -2.43 -9.56
CA ARG A 290 6.42 -3.42 -10.64
C ARG A 290 7.52 -4.43 -10.31
N GLY A 291 7.57 -5.50 -11.10
CA GLY A 291 8.64 -6.48 -11.07
C GLY A 291 9.99 -5.90 -11.55
N PRO A 292 11.10 -6.63 -11.37
CA PRO A 292 12.44 -6.20 -11.83
C PRO A 292 12.55 -5.99 -13.35
N ASP A 293 11.68 -6.64 -14.11
CA ASP A 293 11.52 -6.53 -15.57
C ASP A 293 10.64 -5.35 -16.00
N GLY A 294 10.01 -4.64 -15.05
CA GLY A 294 9.05 -3.58 -15.33
C GLY A 294 7.61 -4.07 -15.54
N GLU A 295 7.38 -5.38 -15.46
CA GLU A 295 6.05 -5.95 -15.63
C GLU A 295 5.17 -5.76 -14.37
N PRO A 296 3.83 -5.73 -14.52
CA PRO A 296 2.91 -5.73 -13.39
C PRO A 296 3.21 -6.85 -12.39
N LEU A 297 3.07 -6.56 -11.09
CA LEU A 297 3.18 -7.61 -10.08
C LEU A 297 2.04 -8.61 -10.24
N PRO A 298 2.29 -9.92 -10.05
CA PRO A 298 1.22 -10.91 -10.12
C PRO A 298 0.26 -10.69 -8.96
N ILE A 299 -1.04 -10.51 -9.26
CA ILE A 299 -2.08 -10.27 -8.27
C ILE A 299 -2.75 -11.59 -7.86
N ASP A 300 -2.99 -11.77 -6.57
CA ASP A 300 -3.81 -12.86 -6.04
C ASP A 300 -5.30 -12.51 -6.22
N PRO A 301 -6.09 -13.33 -6.94
CA PRO A 301 -7.49 -13.01 -7.22
C PRO A 301 -8.39 -13.03 -5.98
N LEU A 302 -7.99 -13.70 -4.88
CA LEU A 302 -8.76 -13.75 -3.64
C LEU A 302 -8.55 -12.48 -2.82
N THR A 303 -7.29 -12.11 -2.61
CA THR A 303 -6.95 -10.95 -1.77
C THR A 303 -6.91 -9.65 -2.54
N ASP A 304 -6.79 -9.70 -3.87
CA ASP A 304 -6.57 -8.54 -4.76
C ASP A 304 -5.33 -7.73 -4.33
N LYS A 305 -4.29 -8.46 -3.93
CA LYS A 305 -2.98 -7.92 -3.52
C LYS A 305 -1.87 -8.67 -4.27
N PRO A 306 -0.64 -8.14 -4.34
CA PRO A 306 0.46 -8.87 -4.95
C PRO A 306 0.69 -10.23 -4.27
N LYS A 307 0.93 -11.26 -5.08
CA LYS A 307 1.19 -12.61 -4.59
C LYS A 307 2.44 -12.62 -3.71
N VAL A 308 2.27 -13.07 -2.47
CA VAL A 308 3.37 -13.19 -1.52
C VAL A 308 4.10 -14.51 -1.67
N LYS A 309 5.42 -14.48 -1.47
CA LYS A 309 6.27 -15.67 -1.33
C LYS A 309 6.77 -15.73 0.10
N PHE A 310 6.42 -16.78 0.84
CA PHE A 310 6.74 -16.92 2.27
C PHE A 310 8.22 -17.24 2.58
N VAL A 311 9.15 -17.01 1.64
CA VAL A 311 10.57 -17.31 1.81
C VAL A 311 11.42 -16.08 1.47
N VAL A 312 12.06 -15.50 2.49
CA VAL A 312 13.07 -14.46 2.36
C VAL A 312 14.42 -15.12 2.06
N LEU A 313 14.89 -14.94 0.84
CA LEU A 313 16.15 -15.51 0.44
C LEU A 313 17.29 -14.54 0.80
N SER A 314 18.27 -15.00 1.56
CA SER A 314 19.52 -14.30 1.78
C SER A 314 20.58 -14.75 0.77
N GLY A 315 21.16 -13.80 0.04
CA GLY A 315 22.12 -14.06 -1.04
C GLY A 315 23.56 -14.01 -0.53
N PRO A 316 24.43 -14.97 -0.90
CA PRO A 316 25.83 -14.94 -0.51
C PRO A 316 26.56 -13.82 -1.24
N ILE A 317 27.44 -13.12 -0.52
CA ILE A 317 28.40 -12.16 -1.07
C ILE A 317 29.81 -12.44 -0.55
N GLU A 318 30.80 -11.91 -1.25
CA GLU A 318 32.19 -11.85 -0.78
C GLU A 318 32.49 -10.45 -0.22
N GLY A 319 33.19 -10.40 0.91
CA GLY A 319 33.62 -9.13 1.52
C GLY A 319 32.57 -8.48 2.43
N GLU A 320 32.68 -7.15 2.56
CA GLU A 320 31.83 -6.36 3.45
C GLU A 320 30.45 -6.12 2.85
N ILE A 321 29.44 -6.14 3.71
CA ILE A 321 28.06 -5.82 3.32
C ILE A 321 27.97 -4.30 3.12
N PRO A 322 27.58 -3.81 1.92
CA PRO A 322 27.53 -2.38 1.64
C PRO A 322 26.40 -1.71 2.42
N GLY A 323 26.70 -0.54 3.01
CA GLY A 323 25.72 0.27 3.73
C GLY A 323 24.84 1.16 2.86
N ASP A 324 25.22 1.40 1.59
CA ASP A 324 24.40 2.18 0.64
C ASP A 324 23.24 1.31 0.10
N PRO A 325 21.96 1.68 0.32
CA PRO A 325 20.80 0.97 -0.23
C PRO A 325 20.81 0.87 -1.76
N ASN A 326 21.49 1.79 -2.44
CA ASN A 326 21.57 1.86 -3.91
C ASN A 326 22.73 1.06 -4.49
N HIS A 327 23.53 0.40 -3.66
CA HIS A 327 24.64 -0.43 -4.09
C HIS A 327 24.17 -1.58 -5.00
N GLU A 328 24.97 -1.95 -6.00
CA GLU A 328 24.60 -2.95 -7.02
C GLU A 328 24.21 -4.31 -6.41
N LEU A 329 24.87 -4.72 -5.33
CA LEU A 329 24.57 -5.96 -4.61
C LEU A 329 23.13 -5.98 -4.07
N TRP A 330 22.63 -4.85 -3.57
CA TRP A 330 21.23 -4.73 -3.13
C TRP A 330 20.27 -4.63 -4.30
N GLN A 331 20.63 -3.89 -5.35
CA GLN A 331 19.76 -3.69 -6.51
C GLN A 331 19.57 -4.98 -7.33
N ASN A 332 20.60 -5.80 -7.44
CA ASN A 332 20.56 -7.10 -8.10
C ASN A 332 19.92 -8.19 -7.22
N ARG A 333 19.65 -7.89 -5.95
CA ARG A 333 19.01 -8.84 -5.04
C ARG A 333 17.50 -8.81 -5.19
N GLU A 334 16.91 -9.99 -5.39
CA GLU A 334 15.46 -10.17 -5.42
C GLU A 334 14.85 -9.70 -4.09
N ARG A 335 13.88 -8.79 -4.17
CA ARG A 335 13.08 -8.35 -3.02
C ARG A 335 11.88 -9.25 -2.80
N ARG A 336 11.45 -9.34 -1.54
CA ARG A 336 10.29 -10.13 -1.11
C ARG A 336 9.26 -9.22 -0.47
N LEU A 337 8.02 -9.32 -0.91
CA LEU A 337 6.91 -8.64 -0.26
C LEU A 337 6.47 -9.46 0.95
N VAL A 338 6.54 -8.84 2.12
CA VAL A 338 5.98 -9.36 3.35
C VAL A 338 4.66 -8.66 3.58
N ALA A 339 3.55 -9.41 3.56
CA ALA A 339 2.25 -8.85 3.89
C ALA A 339 2.10 -8.72 5.41
N LEU A 340 1.51 -7.61 5.82
CA LEU A 340 1.28 -7.25 7.21
C LEU A 340 -0.22 -7.02 7.43
N GLY A 341 -0.71 -7.44 8.60
CA GLY A 341 -2.05 -7.13 9.07
C GLY A 341 -1.97 -6.46 10.44
N GLY A 342 -2.97 -5.64 10.78
CA GLY A 342 -3.06 -5.10 12.13
C GLY A 342 -3.18 -6.22 13.16
N GLN A 343 -2.43 -6.13 14.26
CA GLN A 343 -2.56 -7.08 15.35
C GLN A 343 -3.89 -6.87 16.08
N ILE A 344 -4.82 -7.80 15.92
CA ILE A 344 -6.17 -7.75 16.53
C ILE A 344 -6.43 -8.87 17.56
N THR A 345 -5.46 -9.75 17.79
CA THR A 345 -5.64 -10.91 18.68
C THR A 345 -5.52 -10.56 20.17
N HIS A 346 -4.71 -9.55 20.52
CA HIS A 346 -4.49 -9.09 21.89
C HIS A 346 -4.58 -7.57 21.95
N LYS A 347 -5.02 -7.02 23.09
CA LYS A 347 -5.09 -5.57 23.30
C LYS A 347 -3.69 -4.98 23.55
N PRO A 348 -3.47 -3.67 23.34
CA PRO A 348 -4.26 -2.79 22.49
C PRO A 348 -4.22 -3.24 21.02
N ARG A 349 -5.38 -3.32 20.38
CA ARG A 349 -5.51 -3.84 19.01
C ARG A 349 -5.27 -2.74 17.98
N ASN A 350 -4.67 -3.11 16.86
CA ASN A 350 -4.55 -2.24 15.69
C ASN A 350 -5.64 -2.58 14.66
N PHE A 351 -6.82 -1.99 14.81
CA PHE A 351 -7.93 -2.14 13.85
C PHE A 351 -7.74 -1.28 12.60
N VAL A 352 -7.05 -0.14 12.73
CA VAL A 352 -6.83 0.84 11.67
C VAL A 352 -5.35 0.82 11.29
N ASN A 353 -4.95 -0.30 10.69
CA ASN A 353 -3.58 -0.47 10.23
C ASN A 353 -3.33 0.33 8.94
N ARG A 354 -2.26 1.12 8.92
CA ARG A 354 -1.86 1.93 7.75
C ARG A 354 -0.71 1.31 6.95
N ILE A 355 0.03 0.39 7.55
CA ILE A 355 1.18 -0.28 6.95
C ILE A 355 0.82 -1.75 6.71
N ASP A 356 0.45 -2.10 5.47
CA ASP A 356 -0.02 -3.43 5.10
C ASP A 356 1.03 -4.30 4.40
N ASP A 357 2.23 -3.78 4.16
CA ASP A 357 3.35 -4.54 3.63
C ASP A 357 4.72 -3.89 3.88
N VAL A 358 5.77 -4.72 3.78
CA VAL A 358 7.17 -4.30 3.76
C VAL A 358 7.94 -5.10 2.70
N TRP A 359 8.80 -4.42 1.95
CA TRP A 359 9.75 -5.05 1.04
C TRP A 359 11.03 -5.43 1.77
N VAL A 360 11.47 -6.68 1.60
CA VAL A 360 12.67 -7.21 2.24
C VAL A 360 13.67 -7.69 1.21
N ARG A 361 14.93 -7.27 1.33
CA ARG A 361 16.09 -7.92 0.70
C ARG A 361 17.02 -8.43 1.78
N SER A 362 17.78 -9.48 1.49
CA SER A 362 18.79 -9.98 2.42
C SER A 362 20.04 -10.46 1.69
N LEU A 363 21.19 -10.16 2.30
CA LEU A 363 22.52 -10.58 1.89
C LEU A 363 23.24 -11.18 3.09
N TYR A 364 24.20 -12.08 2.87
CA TYR A 364 25.04 -12.62 3.92
C TYR A 364 26.46 -12.90 3.41
N ASN A 365 27.43 -12.87 4.31
CA ASN A 365 28.81 -13.33 4.07
C ASN A 365 29.16 -14.47 5.05
N ASP A 366 30.43 -14.75 5.29
CA ASP A 366 30.87 -15.84 6.19
C ASP A 366 30.63 -15.55 7.69
N LYS A 367 30.32 -14.29 8.06
CA LYS A 367 30.22 -13.84 9.45
C LYS A 367 28.84 -13.30 9.81
N GLU A 368 28.20 -12.60 8.89
CA GLU A 368 27.04 -11.74 9.17
C GLU A 368 25.94 -11.94 8.12
N ILE A 369 24.71 -11.65 8.53
CA ILE A 369 23.54 -11.50 7.66
C ILE A 369 23.00 -10.09 7.80
N ALA A 370 22.59 -9.50 6.68
CA ALA A 370 21.96 -8.19 6.62
C ALA A 370 20.58 -8.24 5.99
N TYR A 371 19.77 -7.27 6.37
CA TYR A 371 18.42 -7.08 5.85
C TYR A 371 18.24 -5.63 5.43
N MET A 372 17.59 -5.45 4.28
CA MET A 372 17.08 -4.17 3.82
C MET A 372 15.57 -4.20 3.82
N PHE A 373 14.97 -3.28 4.56
CA PHE A 373 13.52 -3.09 4.64
C PHE A 373 13.15 -1.78 3.95
N GLN A 374 12.07 -1.83 3.17
CA GLN A 374 11.45 -0.63 2.62
C GLN A 374 9.93 -0.73 2.75
N TRP A 375 9.32 0.23 3.43
CA TRP A 375 7.87 0.33 3.55
C TRP A 375 7.44 1.78 3.33
N ASN A 376 6.23 1.95 2.82
CA ASN A 376 5.66 3.28 2.65
C ASN A 376 5.04 3.70 3.98
N ASP A 377 5.44 4.88 4.45
CA ASP A 377 4.93 5.54 5.65
C ASP A 377 4.79 7.02 5.33
N ARG A 378 3.59 7.57 5.53
CA ARG A 378 3.28 8.96 5.15
C ARG A 378 3.91 9.98 6.10
N SER A 379 4.47 9.51 7.21
CA SER A 379 5.12 10.31 8.25
C SER A 379 6.52 9.79 8.54
N GLN A 380 7.37 10.69 9.01
CA GLN A 380 8.59 10.36 9.72
C GLN A 380 8.32 10.60 11.21
N SER A 381 7.85 9.56 11.91
CA SER A 381 7.46 9.69 13.32
C SER A 381 8.67 9.44 14.21
N ILE A 382 9.11 10.49 14.90
CA ILE A 382 10.12 10.41 15.96
C ILE A 382 9.48 11.02 17.20
N ALA A 383 9.44 10.26 18.30
CA ALA A 383 8.94 10.73 19.58
C ALA A 383 9.78 11.91 20.06
N THR A 384 9.15 13.05 20.31
CA THR A 384 9.82 14.29 20.77
C THR A 384 9.85 14.41 22.29
N GLU A 385 9.03 13.62 22.97
CA GLU A 385 8.93 13.58 24.43
C GLU A 385 9.75 12.41 24.98
N GLU A 386 10.28 12.58 26.18
CA GLU A 386 10.94 11.50 26.91
C GLU A 386 9.94 10.36 27.13
N GLN A 387 10.38 9.13 26.84
CA GLN A 387 9.54 7.95 27.05
C GLN A 387 9.42 7.71 28.56
N GLU A 388 8.18 7.58 29.03
CA GLU A 388 7.88 7.35 30.46
C GLU A 388 7.94 5.85 30.84
N TRP A 389 8.39 5.00 29.91
CA TRP A 389 8.42 3.55 30.01
C TRP A 389 9.77 3.02 29.50
N ASP A 390 10.12 1.81 29.92
CA ASP A 390 11.34 1.16 29.47
C ASP A 390 11.15 0.61 28.04
N PRO A 391 12.14 0.71 27.15
CA PRO A 391 12.14 0.07 25.83
C PRO A 391 11.75 -1.41 25.79
N THR A 392 11.97 -2.13 26.88
CA THR A 392 11.55 -3.52 27.08
C THR A 392 10.04 -3.67 27.28
N GLU A 393 9.37 -2.64 27.80
CA GLU A 393 7.94 -2.65 28.10
C GLU A 393 7.12 -2.59 26.81
N VAL A 394 6.33 -3.63 26.58
CA VAL A 394 5.45 -3.76 25.40
C VAL A 394 3.97 -3.87 25.80
N ASN A 395 3.70 -4.13 27.07
CA ASN A 395 2.38 -4.17 27.68
C ASN A 395 1.92 -2.80 28.22
N LEU A 396 2.11 -1.75 27.42
CA LEU A 396 1.93 -0.35 27.81
C LEU A 396 0.50 0.07 28.22
N GLU A 397 -0.50 -0.81 28.07
CA GLU A 397 -1.84 -0.57 28.61
C GLU A 397 -1.86 -0.59 30.14
N ASP A 398 -1.01 -1.41 30.76
CA ASP A 398 -0.89 -1.52 32.21
C ASP A 398 -0.32 -0.24 32.85
N TYR A 399 0.37 0.57 32.03
CA TYR A 399 0.95 1.87 32.38
C TYR A 399 0.03 3.05 32.02
N GLY A 400 -1.15 2.79 31.46
CA GLY A 400 -2.11 3.82 31.04
C GLY A 400 -1.68 4.65 29.83
N LEU A 401 -0.58 4.26 29.16
CA LEU A 401 0.01 4.98 28.03
C LEU A 401 -0.74 4.74 26.72
N VAL A 402 -1.39 3.57 26.61
CA VAL A 402 -2.25 3.21 25.48
C VAL A 402 -3.50 2.56 26.02
N SER A 403 -4.68 3.01 25.60
CA SER A 403 -5.94 2.33 25.92
C SER A 403 -6.64 1.89 24.64
N GLU A 404 -7.23 0.70 24.67
CA GLU A 404 -8.13 0.31 23.59
C GLU A 404 -9.39 1.18 23.67
N GLN A 405 -9.62 1.97 22.62
CA GLN A 405 -10.77 2.86 22.53
C GLN A 405 -12.09 2.09 22.51
N ARG A 406 -13.12 2.69 23.10
CA ARG A 406 -14.46 2.10 23.08
C ARG A 406 -14.98 2.09 21.65
N PRO A 407 -15.64 1.00 21.22
CA PRO A 407 -16.21 0.88 19.89
C PRO A 407 -17.59 1.56 19.82
N THR A 408 -17.65 2.84 20.16
CA THR A 408 -18.88 3.64 20.20
C THR A 408 -18.93 4.58 19.01
N THR A 409 -19.76 4.24 18.03
CA THR A 409 -19.75 4.88 16.73
C THR A 409 -20.05 6.38 16.78
N GLY A 410 -19.14 7.18 16.23
CA GLY A 410 -19.34 8.63 16.05
C GLY A 410 -19.28 9.47 17.34
N GLU A 411 -19.00 8.87 18.50
CA GLU A 411 -18.91 9.58 19.77
C GLU A 411 -17.49 10.07 20.08
N PRO A 412 -17.32 11.12 20.93
CA PRO A 412 -16.04 11.50 21.50
C PRO A 412 -15.36 10.30 22.18
N GLY A 413 -14.14 9.96 21.74
CA GLY A 413 -13.39 8.81 22.25
C GLY A 413 -13.47 7.54 21.39
N SER A 414 -14.22 7.55 20.28
CA SER A 414 -14.18 6.51 19.25
C SER A 414 -12.84 6.44 18.51
N ILE A 415 -12.56 5.29 17.89
CA ILE A 415 -11.38 5.09 17.02
C ILE A 415 -11.36 6.11 15.87
N ALA A 416 -12.52 6.33 15.25
CA ALA A 416 -12.66 7.28 14.16
C ALA A 416 -12.36 8.73 14.61
N ALA A 417 -12.84 9.14 15.79
CA ALA A 417 -12.66 10.52 16.28
C ALA A 417 -11.22 10.85 16.74
N ALA A 418 -10.48 9.83 17.20
CA ALA A 418 -9.11 9.96 17.67
C ALA A 418 -8.06 9.86 16.55
N GLN A 419 -8.48 9.46 15.36
CA GLN A 419 -7.57 9.30 14.23
C GLN A 419 -6.84 10.61 13.89
N ASN A 420 -5.52 10.52 13.72
CA ASN A 420 -4.58 11.66 13.57
C ASN A 420 -4.44 12.57 14.80
N LYS A 421 -4.98 12.17 15.96
CA LYS A 421 -4.83 12.88 17.24
C LYS A 421 -4.15 12.04 18.30
N TYR A 422 -3.55 10.92 17.90
CA TYR A 422 -2.79 10.08 18.79
C TYR A 422 -1.52 10.78 19.27
N ARG A 423 -1.03 10.41 20.45
CA ARG A 423 0.36 10.65 20.82
C ARG A 423 1.23 10.01 19.74
N VAL A 424 2.22 10.77 19.25
CA VAL A 424 3.15 10.29 18.23
C VAL A 424 4.27 9.52 18.93
N PHE A 425 4.47 8.27 18.51
CA PHE A 425 5.60 7.44 18.93
C PHE A 425 6.64 7.35 17.82
N ASN A 426 7.74 6.64 18.07
CA ASN A 426 8.70 6.33 17.02
C ASN A 426 8.07 5.37 16.00
N ASP A 427 8.31 5.59 14.72
CA ASP A 427 8.18 4.50 13.75
C ASP A 427 9.20 3.41 14.12
N ALA A 428 8.81 2.15 13.93
CA ALA A 428 9.68 1.05 14.32
C ALA A 428 9.49 -0.15 13.40
N LEU A 429 10.53 -0.98 13.33
CA LEU A 429 10.48 -2.27 12.65
C LEU A 429 11.25 -3.30 13.47
N ALA A 430 10.64 -4.46 13.68
CA ALA A 430 11.29 -5.60 14.32
C ALA A 430 11.22 -6.85 13.46
N ILE A 431 12.28 -7.66 13.57
CA ILE A 431 12.34 -9.00 13.01
C ILE A 431 12.57 -9.99 14.15
N GLN A 432 11.86 -11.11 14.08
CA GLN A 432 11.90 -12.16 15.10
C GLN A 432 12.27 -13.50 14.49
N PHE A 433 13.10 -14.25 15.23
CA PHE A 433 13.50 -15.62 14.92
C PHE A 433 13.40 -16.52 16.16
N PRO A 434 13.06 -17.81 16.04
CA PRO A 434 13.17 -18.74 17.16
C PRO A 434 14.62 -18.98 17.55
N VAL A 435 14.89 -18.86 18.84
CA VAL A 435 16.11 -19.38 19.45
C VAL A 435 16.07 -20.91 19.36
N LYS A 436 17.23 -21.53 19.09
CA LYS A 436 17.36 -22.99 18.90
C LYS A 436 16.29 -23.59 17.97
N TRP A 437 15.94 -22.91 16.89
CA TRP A 437 14.94 -23.37 15.93
C TRP A 437 15.23 -24.79 15.39
N GLN A 438 16.49 -25.25 15.41
CA GLN A 438 16.92 -26.59 15.03
C GLN A 438 16.37 -27.70 15.93
N GLU A 439 16.09 -27.39 17.20
CA GLU A 439 15.62 -28.34 18.21
C GLU A 439 14.10 -28.42 18.26
N ILE A 440 13.39 -27.52 17.57
CA ILE A 440 11.93 -27.49 17.54
C ILE A 440 11.43 -28.64 16.66
N PRO A 441 10.67 -29.62 17.23
CA PRO A 441 10.20 -30.76 16.47
C PRO A 441 9.14 -30.32 15.45
N PRO A 442 9.27 -30.67 14.15
CA PRO A 442 8.22 -30.39 13.18
C PRO A 442 6.91 -31.10 13.56
N PRO A 443 5.72 -30.48 13.38
CA PRO A 443 5.47 -29.17 12.76
C PRO A 443 5.37 -28.01 13.77
N GLU A 444 5.87 -28.18 15.00
CA GLU A 444 5.79 -27.14 16.04
C GLU A 444 6.52 -25.87 15.59
N LYS A 445 5.98 -24.72 16.00
CA LYS A 445 6.58 -23.40 15.85
C LYS A 445 6.40 -22.66 17.18
N PRO A 446 7.27 -21.70 17.49
CA PRO A 446 6.98 -20.77 18.57
C PRO A 446 5.66 -20.05 18.31
N ARG A 447 5.14 -19.39 19.34
CA ARG A 447 4.06 -18.44 19.12
C ARG A 447 4.55 -17.35 18.16
N PHE A 448 3.77 -17.06 17.13
CA PHE A 448 4.16 -16.05 16.12
C PHE A 448 4.34 -14.66 16.77
N PHE A 449 3.55 -14.38 17.81
CA PHE A 449 3.67 -13.15 18.57
C PHE A 449 4.59 -13.38 19.78
N TRP A 450 5.87 -13.06 19.58
CA TRP A 450 6.93 -13.02 20.59
C TRP A 450 7.20 -14.31 21.39
N GLY A 451 6.95 -15.48 20.80
CA GLY A 451 7.40 -16.75 21.37
C GLY A 451 6.63 -17.22 22.61
N ASN A 452 7.29 -18.06 23.40
CA ASN A 452 6.86 -18.51 24.73
C ASN A 452 8.07 -19.04 25.51
N GLU A 453 7.94 -19.28 26.81
CA GLU A 453 9.03 -19.84 27.64
C GLU A 453 9.67 -21.14 27.08
N LYS A 454 8.87 -22.02 26.46
CA LYS A 454 9.37 -23.27 25.86
C LYS A 454 10.19 -23.00 24.59
N TYR A 455 9.79 -22.00 23.82
CA TYR A 455 10.37 -21.61 22.54
C TYR A 455 10.60 -20.10 22.52
N PRO A 456 11.66 -19.62 23.21
CA PRO A 456 12.02 -18.21 23.22
C PRO A 456 12.40 -17.74 21.83
N VAL A 457 12.30 -16.43 21.61
CA VAL A 457 12.59 -15.82 20.31
C VAL A 457 13.56 -14.66 20.43
N ASP A 458 14.47 -14.60 19.47
CA ASP A 458 15.45 -13.55 19.25
C ASP A 458 14.79 -12.45 18.41
N ILE A 459 14.63 -11.27 19.00
CA ILE A 459 14.02 -10.10 18.37
C ILE A 459 15.10 -9.04 18.17
N VAL A 460 15.23 -8.53 16.96
CA VAL A 460 16.00 -7.32 16.67
C VAL A 460 15.02 -6.23 16.28
N LYS A 461 15.01 -5.12 17.02
CA LYS A 461 14.09 -3.99 16.84
C LYS A 461 14.88 -2.72 16.57
N TRP A 462 14.47 -2.02 15.52
CA TRP A 462 14.91 -0.67 15.20
C TRP A 462 13.79 0.32 15.45
N GLU A 463 14.14 1.52 15.91
CA GLU A 463 13.21 2.65 16.07
C GLU A 463 13.75 3.91 15.38
N ALA A 464 12.85 4.81 14.99
CA ALA A 464 13.15 6.00 14.18
C ALA A 464 14.10 7.02 14.84
N ASP A 465 14.33 6.91 16.14
CA ASP A 465 15.37 7.65 16.86
C ASP A 465 16.80 7.15 16.58
N GLY A 466 16.94 6.07 15.80
CA GLY A 466 18.21 5.47 15.44
C GLY A 466 18.64 4.32 16.36
N SER A 467 17.85 4.00 17.39
CA SER A 467 18.14 2.86 18.26
C SER A 467 17.98 1.54 17.50
N LEU A 468 18.92 0.63 17.74
CA LEU A 468 18.89 -0.74 17.26
C LEU A 468 19.20 -1.65 18.43
N ARG A 469 18.22 -2.43 18.86
CA ARG A 469 18.27 -3.23 20.09
C ARG A 469 17.94 -4.68 19.84
N ALA A 470 18.40 -5.52 20.74
CA ALA A 470 18.15 -6.95 20.75
C ALA A 470 17.37 -7.33 22.01
N PHE A 471 16.36 -8.18 21.83
CA PHE A 471 15.49 -8.61 22.91
C PHE A 471 15.25 -10.11 22.85
N THR A 472 14.97 -10.72 24.00
CA THR A 472 14.34 -12.04 24.09
C THR A 472 12.84 -11.87 24.26
N GLY A 473 12.06 -12.54 23.40
CA GLY A 473 10.62 -12.65 23.54
C GLY A 473 10.23 -13.97 24.20
N LEU A 474 9.40 -13.87 25.24
CA LEU A 474 8.88 -15.01 26.01
C LEU A 474 7.35 -15.11 26.00
N GLY A 475 6.67 -14.28 25.20
CA GLY A 475 5.23 -14.21 25.14
C GLY A 475 4.74 -12.82 24.76
N TRP A 476 3.44 -12.73 24.49
CA TRP A 476 2.74 -11.47 24.21
C TRP A 476 2.29 -10.75 25.50
N ASP A 477 2.35 -11.47 26.62
CA ASP A 477 1.94 -11.13 27.98
C ASP A 477 3.13 -10.90 28.91
N GLN A 478 4.34 -10.97 28.37
CA GLN A 478 5.58 -10.64 29.04
C GLN A 478 6.21 -9.45 28.33
N ASP A 479 6.90 -8.61 29.09
CA ASP A 479 7.78 -7.62 28.50
C ASP A 479 9.03 -8.30 27.93
N PHE A 480 9.72 -7.60 27.05
CA PHE A 480 10.96 -8.11 26.48
C PHE A 480 12.05 -8.20 27.53
N GLU A 481 12.93 -9.19 27.40
CA GLU A 481 14.18 -9.18 28.16
C GLU A 481 15.27 -8.55 27.29
N ASP A 482 15.96 -7.56 27.82
CA ASP A 482 17.02 -6.87 27.09
C ASP A 482 18.25 -7.76 26.88
N ARG A 483 18.88 -7.63 25.70
CA ARG A 483 20.11 -8.34 25.33
C ARG A 483 21.18 -7.35 24.89
N ASP A 484 21.53 -6.43 25.79
CA ASP A 484 22.53 -5.38 25.59
C ASP A 484 23.85 -5.87 24.98
N ILE A 485 24.37 -7.01 25.45
CA ILE A 485 25.65 -7.56 24.97
C ILE A 485 25.54 -7.92 23.49
N PHE A 486 24.48 -8.61 23.08
CA PHE A 486 24.27 -8.96 21.68
C PHE A 486 23.92 -7.72 20.83
N ALA A 487 23.24 -6.73 21.43
CA ALA A 487 22.97 -5.46 20.75
C ALA A 487 24.25 -4.73 20.31
N MET A 488 25.37 -4.88 21.04
CA MET A 488 26.67 -4.33 20.65
C MET A 488 27.24 -4.95 19.37
N ASP A 489 26.82 -6.17 19.02
CA ASP A 489 27.23 -6.86 17.78
C ASP A 489 26.31 -6.53 16.60
N LEU A 490 25.21 -5.82 16.83
CA LEU A 490 24.35 -5.31 15.76
C LEU A 490 24.98 -4.08 15.12
N THR A 491 24.79 -3.92 13.82
CA THR A 491 25.24 -2.71 13.12
C THR A 491 24.10 -2.13 12.29
N LEU A 492 23.71 -0.90 12.62
CA LEU A 492 22.86 -0.08 11.76
C LEU A 492 23.70 0.47 10.61
N LEU A 493 23.41 0.05 9.38
CA LEU A 493 24.14 0.45 8.19
C LEU A 493 23.50 1.68 7.53
N ASN A 494 22.17 1.77 7.56
CA ASN A 494 21.41 2.88 7.00
C ASN A 494 20.02 2.95 7.66
N ALA A 495 19.53 4.15 7.92
CA ALA A 495 18.13 4.41 8.20
C ALA A 495 17.78 5.78 7.65
N GLY A 496 16.75 5.87 6.80
CA GLY A 496 16.33 7.13 6.23
C GLY A 496 14.90 7.10 5.74
N TRP A 497 14.23 8.25 5.86
CA TRP A 497 12.89 8.48 5.31
C TRP A 497 13.00 9.51 4.18
N GLU A 498 12.49 9.18 2.99
CA GLU A 498 12.44 10.08 1.82
C GLU A 498 11.12 9.88 1.09
N ASP A 499 10.40 10.98 0.84
CA ASP A 499 9.16 11.03 0.06
C ASP A 499 8.13 9.94 0.46
N GLY A 500 7.85 9.78 1.76
CA GLY A 500 6.83 8.85 2.23
C GLY A 500 7.27 7.37 2.27
N ARG A 501 8.58 7.10 2.31
CA ARG A 501 9.14 5.74 2.37
C ARG A 501 10.33 5.68 3.32
N TRP A 502 10.28 4.75 4.25
CA TRP A 502 11.43 4.34 5.05
C TRP A 502 12.32 3.38 4.26
N THR A 503 13.63 3.51 4.42
CA THR A 503 14.64 2.54 4.03
C THR A 503 15.52 2.26 5.25
N LEU A 504 15.49 1.02 5.73
CA LEU A 504 16.24 0.55 6.89
C LEU A 504 17.18 -0.57 6.47
N LEU A 505 18.44 -0.49 6.89
CA LEU A 505 19.48 -1.46 6.63
C LEU A 505 20.25 -1.74 7.92
N PHE A 506 20.20 -2.97 8.40
CA PHE A 506 21.05 -3.41 9.50
C PHE A 506 21.60 -4.80 9.24
N LYS A 507 22.65 -5.15 9.98
CA LYS A 507 23.27 -6.47 9.97
C LYS A 507 23.48 -7.00 11.39
N ARG A 508 23.59 -8.32 11.47
CA ARG A 508 23.87 -9.06 12.70
C ARG A 508 24.78 -10.25 12.42
N PRO A 509 25.46 -10.81 13.45
CA PRO A 509 26.20 -12.05 13.31
C PRO A 509 25.31 -13.23 12.89
N LEU A 510 25.88 -14.17 12.13
CA LEU A 510 25.23 -15.44 11.79
C LEU A 510 25.11 -16.38 12.98
N LYS A 511 26.05 -16.29 13.92
CA LYS A 511 26.17 -17.13 15.11
C LYS A 511 26.71 -16.28 16.25
N ALA A 512 26.16 -16.45 17.44
CA ALA A 512 26.59 -15.82 18.68
C ALA A 512 26.39 -16.81 19.84
N ASP A 513 25.65 -16.49 20.90
CA ASP A 513 25.33 -17.46 21.95
C ASP A 513 24.25 -18.44 21.45
N TYR A 514 24.50 -19.74 21.52
CA TYR A 514 23.51 -20.73 21.06
C TYR A 514 22.28 -20.83 21.97
N GLU A 515 22.43 -20.46 23.25
CA GLU A 515 21.36 -20.51 24.23
C GLU A 515 20.38 -19.35 24.09
N GLU A 516 20.85 -18.20 23.58
CA GLU A 516 20.10 -16.94 23.57
C GLU A 516 19.90 -16.35 22.17
N ASP A 517 20.75 -16.68 21.19
CA ASP A 517 20.74 -16.09 19.85
C ASP A 517 20.38 -17.09 18.75
N THR A 518 19.71 -16.61 17.71
CA THR A 518 19.40 -17.44 16.54
C THR A 518 20.66 -17.72 15.71
N TYR A 519 20.94 -19.00 15.48
CA TYR A 519 21.97 -19.44 14.55
C TYR A 519 21.43 -19.57 13.13
N PHE A 520 22.11 -18.93 12.17
CA PHE A 520 21.76 -19.01 10.76
C PHE A 520 22.57 -20.11 10.07
N GLU A 521 21.87 -21.09 9.50
CA GLU A 521 22.46 -22.19 8.76
C GLU A 521 22.12 -22.12 7.26
N ILE A 522 23.13 -22.40 6.44
CA ILE A 522 22.99 -22.39 4.99
C ILE A 522 22.02 -23.49 4.53
N GLY A 523 21.10 -23.13 3.64
CA GLY A 523 20.14 -24.03 3.03
C GLY A 523 18.98 -24.46 3.95
N LYS A 524 18.89 -23.90 5.17
CA LYS A 524 17.83 -24.21 6.12
C LYS A 524 16.73 -23.16 6.13
N TYR A 525 15.52 -23.58 6.50
CA TYR A 525 14.34 -22.73 6.59
C TYR A 525 14.15 -22.27 8.04
N ILE A 526 14.59 -21.05 8.31
CA ILE A 526 14.53 -20.46 9.64
C ILE A 526 13.22 -19.69 9.75
N PRO A 527 12.30 -20.02 10.67
CA PRO A 527 11.05 -19.27 10.81
C PRO A 527 11.32 -17.81 11.14
N THR A 528 10.59 -16.91 10.50
CA THR A 528 10.77 -15.45 10.63
C THR A 528 9.42 -14.77 10.73
N VAL A 529 9.30 -13.79 11.62
CA VAL A 529 8.13 -12.90 11.75
C VAL A 529 8.60 -11.46 11.71
N PHE A 530 7.80 -10.59 11.11
CA PHE A 530 8.07 -9.17 10.96
C PHE A 530 6.98 -8.35 11.65
N PHE A 531 7.41 -7.25 12.26
CA PHE A 531 6.55 -6.30 12.97
C PHE A 531 6.90 -4.88 12.53
N VAL A 532 5.90 -4.03 12.34
CA VAL A 532 6.08 -2.62 11.98
C VAL A 532 5.11 -1.76 12.78
N TRP A 533 5.58 -0.60 13.23
CA TRP A 533 4.79 0.40 13.96
C TRP A 533 4.76 1.71 13.17
N ASP A 534 3.55 2.23 12.92
CA ASP A 534 3.31 3.60 12.45
C ASP A 534 3.13 4.51 13.68
N GLY A 535 4.18 5.23 14.04
CA GLY A 535 4.21 6.07 15.24
C GLY A 535 3.16 7.18 15.22
N HIS A 536 2.85 7.71 14.03
CA HIS A 536 1.81 8.74 13.84
C HIS A 536 0.39 8.17 13.95
N ASN A 537 0.21 6.87 13.70
CA ASN A 537 -1.03 6.14 14.00
C ASN A 537 -1.16 5.79 15.49
N GLY A 538 -0.20 6.20 16.32
CA GLY A 538 -0.15 5.87 17.74
C GLY A 538 0.14 4.39 17.96
N ASP A 539 0.85 3.73 17.04
CA ASP A 539 1.29 2.36 17.21
C ASP A 539 2.50 2.33 18.16
N VAL A 540 2.42 1.54 19.22
CA VAL A 540 3.50 1.30 20.19
C VAL A 540 3.20 0.01 20.95
N GLY A 541 4.22 -0.65 21.49
CA GLY A 541 4.07 -1.91 22.22
C GLY A 541 3.31 -2.95 21.38
N ARG A 542 2.23 -3.53 21.90
CA ARG A 542 1.42 -4.53 21.18
C ARG A 542 0.52 -3.99 20.06
N LYS A 543 0.32 -2.67 19.95
CA LYS A 543 -0.45 -2.07 18.85
C LYS A 543 0.49 -1.85 17.67
N LEU A 544 0.42 -2.72 16.67
CA LEU A 544 1.35 -2.79 15.54
C LEU A 544 0.77 -3.53 14.33
N ALA A 545 1.51 -3.53 13.23
CA ALA A 545 1.31 -4.41 12.08
C ALA A 545 2.21 -5.65 12.19
N VAL A 546 1.65 -6.85 11.98
CA VAL A 546 2.34 -8.15 12.13
C VAL A 546 2.19 -9.02 10.88
N SER A 547 3.25 -9.74 10.52
CA SER A 547 3.22 -10.72 9.43
C SER A 547 2.72 -12.10 9.88
N ALA A 548 2.30 -12.92 8.92
CA ALA A 548 2.28 -14.37 9.12
C ALA A 548 3.71 -14.92 9.31
N PHE A 549 3.86 -16.23 9.52
CA PHE A 549 5.18 -16.86 9.45
C PHE A 549 5.75 -16.86 8.03
N TYR A 550 6.95 -16.31 7.89
CA TYR A 550 7.83 -16.44 6.74
C TYR A 550 9.02 -17.32 7.11
N TYR A 551 9.91 -17.56 6.15
CA TYR A 551 11.16 -18.26 6.37
C TYR A 551 12.34 -17.49 5.80
N THR A 552 13.37 -17.23 6.60
CA THR A 552 14.67 -16.82 6.08
C THR A 552 15.46 -18.05 5.65
N VAL A 553 16.04 -18.01 4.44
CA VAL A 553 16.91 -19.08 3.91
C VAL A 553 18.20 -18.47 3.35
N LEU A 554 19.34 -18.91 3.87
CA LEU A 554 20.65 -18.59 3.30
C LEU A 554 20.90 -19.49 2.09
N ILE A 555 20.90 -18.91 0.88
CA ILE A 555 21.15 -19.68 -0.35
C ILE A 555 22.63 -20.09 -0.37
N PRO A 556 22.98 -21.37 -0.58
CA PRO A 556 24.38 -21.78 -0.67
C PRO A 556 25.13 -21.06 -1.80
N PRO A 557 26.41 -20.68 -1.59
CA PRO A 557 27.23 -20.10 -2.66
C PRO A 557 27.36 -21.10 -3.80
N ILE A 558 27.31 -20.60 -5.04
CA ILE A 558 27.51 -21.43 -6.23
C ILE A 558 29.00 -21.79 -6.29
N PRO A 559 29.38 -23.09 -6.26
CA PRO A 559 30.77 -23.48 -6.32
C PRO A 559 31.42 -22.98 -7.60
N VAL A 560 32.64 -22.43 -7.52
CA VAL A 560 33.39 -21.87 -8.67
C VAL A 560 33.55 -22.89 -9.81
N GLN A 561 33.65 -24.18 -9.47
CA GLN A 561 33.70 -25.30 -10.40
C GLN A 561 32.51 -25.33 -11.37
N THR A 562 31.35 -24.83 -10.95
CA THR A 562 30.13 -24.74 -11.76
C THR A 562 30.30 -23.79 -12.95
N TYR A 563 31.16 -22.77 -12.84
CA TYR A 563 31.49 -21.87 -13.95
C TYR A 563 32.70 -22.39 -14.75
N ILE A 564 33.68 -23.00 -14.09
CA ILE A 564 34.91 -23.48 -14.72
C ILE A 564 34.64 -24.69 -15.62
N TYR A 565 33.91 -25.70 -15.14
CA TYR A 565 33.76 -26.95 -15.88
C TYR A 565 33.03 -26.79 -17.22
N PRO A 566 31.88 -26.10 -17.34
CA PRO A 566 31.24 -25.88 -18.63
C PRO A 566 32.13 -25.10 -19.59
N THR A 567 32.82 -24.07 -19.07
CA THR A 567 33.74 -23.24 -19.86
C THR A 567 34.94 -24.05 -20.36
N ALA A 568 35.57 -24.84 -19.49
CA ALA A 568 36.68 -25.72 -19.84
C ALA A 568 36.26 -26.82 -20.83
N ILE A 569 35.06 -27.39 -20.67
CA ILE A 569 34.48 -28.36 -21.62
C ILE A 569 34.25 -27.68 -22.98
N ALA A 570 33.69 -26.47 -23.01
CA ALA A 570 33.47 -25.73 -24.25
C ALA A 570 34.79 -25.42 -24.97
N PHE A 571 35.80 -24.90 -24.25
CA PHE A 571 37.14 -24.71 -24.82
C PHE A 571 37.78 -26.02 -25.28
N GLY A 572 37.60 -27.11 -24.52
CA GLY A 572 38.06 -28.45 -24.89
C GLY A 572 37.43 -28.94 -26.19
N ILE A 573 36.12 -28.76 -26.36
CA ILE A 573 35.39 -29.11 -27.59
C ILE A 573 35.91 -28.29 -28.77
N VAL A 574 36.02 -26.96 -28.62
CA VAL A 574 36.52 -26.08 -29.68
C VAL A 574 37.95 -26.43 -30.07
N PHE A 575 38.82 -26.71 -29.10
CA PHE A 575 40.19 -27.13 -29.35
C PHE A 575 40.26 -28.48 -30.07
N LEU A 576 39.45 -29.45 -29.65
CA LEU A 576 39.41 -30.79 -30.24
C LEU A 576 38.84 -30.76 -31.67
N GLU A 577 37.78 -29.97 -31.91
CA GLU A 577 37.26 -29.71 -33.26
C GLU A 577 38.31 -29.03 -34.14
N GLY A 578 38.96 -27.97 -33.64
CA GLY A 578 40.05 -27.29 -34.34
C GLY A 578 41.20 -28.22 -34.70
N TRP A 579 41.60 -29.10 -33.77
CA TRP A 579 42.63 -30.11 -34.00
C TRP A 579 42.21 -31.14 -35.04
N VAL A 580 40.97 -31.66 -34.97
CA VAL A 580 40.43 -32.61 -35.96
C VAL A 580 40.37 -31.97 -37.35
N LEU A 581 39.89 -30.73 -37.45
CA LEU A 581 39.82 -29.99 -38.72
C LEU A 581 41.21 -29.73 -39.30
N THR A 582 42.17 -29.31 -38.47
CA THR A 582 43.56 -29.07 -38.89
C THR A 582 44.23 -30.36 -39.35
N ARG A 583 44.03 -31.47 -38.61
CA ARG A 583 44.57 -32.77 -38.97
C ARG A 583 43.96 -33.30 -40.29
N ARG A 584 42.65 -33.12 -40.49
CA ARG A 584 41.97 -33.45 -41.76
C ARG A 584 42.49 -32.57 -42.92
N ALA A 585 42.72 -31.28 -42.68
CA ALA A 585 43.26 -30.36 -43.68
C ALA A 585 44.71 -30.70 -44.07
N ASN A 586 45.58 -31.01 -43.09
CA ASN A 586 46.97 -31.42 -43.34
C ASN A 586 47.03 -32.75 -44.09
N LYS A 587 46.17 -33.72 -43.75
CA LYS A 587 46.05 -35.00 -44.47
C LYS A 587 45.60 -34.80 -45.93
N ARG A 588 44.72 -33.83 -46.21
CA ARG A 588 44.32 -33.47 -47.59
C ARG A 588 45.43 -32.75 -48.38
N LYS A 589 46.35 -32.06 -47.70
CA LYS A 589 47.45 -31.30 -48.32
C LYS A 589 48.76 -32.10 -48.48
N GLY A 590 48.78 -33.39 -48.15
CA GLY A 590 49.97 -34.25 -48.32
C GLY A 590 51.16 -33.88 -47.43
N LYS A 591 50.96 -33.07 -46.38
CA LYS A 591 51.98 -32.75 -45.38
C LYS A 591 51.83 -33.74 -44.23
N THR A 592 52.63 -34.79 -44.25
CA THR A 592 52.82 -35.72 -43.11
C THR A 592 53.63 -35.08 -42.01
#